data_AF-A0AAE9MTE0-F1
#
_entry.id   AF-A0AAE9MTE0-F1
#
_cell.length_a   1.000
_cell.length_b   1.000
_cell.length_c   1.000
_cell.angle_alpha   90.00
_cell.angle_beta   90.00
_cell.angle_gamma   90.00
#
_symmetry.space_group_name_H-M   'P 1'
#
loop_
_entity.id
_entity.type
_entity.pdbx_description
1 polymer ?
#
loop_
_entity_poly.entity_id
_entity_poly.type
_entity_poly.pdbx_seq_one_letter_code
_entity_poly.pdbx_strand_id
1 'polypeptide(L)' 'MPDLYKIADEADVIANGFAFKKIPEGIRVFNLNNGYGAAVFKHDGTLIETNMDDIEIIISEKYLKSCLKYMED' A
#
# COMPACT_ATOMS: atom_id res chain seq x y z
N MET A 1 -1.22 6.55 17.16
CA MET A 1 -0.14 5.95 16.36
C MET A 1 -0.68 4.65 15.79
N PRO A 2 -0.59 4.40 14.47
CA PRO A 2 -1.07 3.16 13.88
C PRO A 2 -0.34 1.94 14.46
N ASP A 3 -1.04 0.82 14.57
CA ASP A 3 -0.45 -0.45 15.01
C ASP A 3 0.27 -1.12 13.83
N LEU A 4 1.59 -0.94 13.77
CA LEU A 4 2.40 -1.41 12.64
C LEU A 4 2.44 -2.94 12.54
N TYR A 5 2.39 -3.65 13.68
CA TYR A 5 2.38 -5.11 13.68
C TYR A 5 1.09 -5.63 13.09
N LYS A 6 -0.04 -5.07 13.50
CA LYS A 6 -1.35 -5.43 12.94
C LYS A 6 -1.43 -5.13 11.44
N ILE A 7 -0.92 -3.97 10.99
CA ILE A 7 -0.92 -3.62 9.57
C ILE A 7 -0.06 -4.58 8.76
N ALA A 8 1.10 -4.97 9.27
CA ALA A 8 1.99 -5.91 8.61
C ALA A 8 1.40 -7.33 8.55
N ASP A 9 0.77 -7.79 9.64
CA ASP A 9 0.14 -9.11 9.72
C ASP A 9 -1.08 -9.25 8.78
N GLU A 10 -1.84 -8.16 8.61
CA GLU A 10 -3.00 -8.12 7.72
C GLU A 10 -2.67 -7.82 6.25
N ALA A 11 -1.41 -7.55 5.90
CA ALA A 11 -1.01 -7.22 4.54
C ALA A 11 -0.96 -8.50 3.68
N ASP A 12 -1.48 -8.42 2.45
CA ASP A 12 -1.35 -9.53 1.49
C ASP A 12 0.11 -9.65 1.01
N VAL A 13 0.76 -8.51 0.82
CA VAL A 13 2.16 -8.42 0.40
C VAL A 13 2.84 -7.25 1.10
N ILE A 14 4.09 -7.46 1.51
CA ILE A 14 4.98 -6.38 1.93
C ILE A 14 6.16 -6.32 0.96
N ALA A 15 6.41 -5.16 0.36
CA ALA A 15 7.56 -4.93 -0.51
C ALA A 15 8.26 -3.62 -0.17
N ASN A 16 9.55 -3.73 0.16
CA ASN A 16 10.41 -2.59 0.52
C ASN A 16 9.82 -1.68 1.62
N GLY A 17 9.17 -2.30 2.61
CA GLY A 17 8.53 -1.61 3.73
C GLY A 17 7.17 -0.96 3.41
N PHE A 18 6.63 -1.13 2.20
CA PHE A 18 5.22 -0.82 1.93
C PHE A 18 4.38 -2.08 2.11
N ALA A 19 3.34 -1.97 2.95
CA ALA A 19 2.32 -3.00 3.11
C ALA A 19 1.18 -2.74 2.12
N PHE A 20 0.82 -3.77 1.37
CA PHE A 20 -0.26 -3.76 0.38
C PHE A 20 -1.37 -4.70 0.83
N LYS A 21 -2.62 -4.21 0.86
CA LYS A 21 -3.80 -4.98 1.22
C LYS A 21 -4.95 -4.71 0.26
N LYS A 22 -5.48 -5.74 -0.39
CA LYS A 22 -6.71 -5.67 -1.17
C LYS A 22 -7.88 -5.41 -0.22
N ILE A 23 -8.72 -4.46 -0.62
CA ILE A 23 -9.96 -4.09 0.03
C ILE A 23 -11.06 -3.95 -1.05
N PRO A 24 -12.35 -3.94 -0.70
CA PRO A 24 -13.42 -3.82 -1.70
C PRO A 24 -13.28 -2.60 -2.63
N GLU A 25 -12.69 -1.51 -2.13
CA GLU A 25 -12.50 -0.26 -2.88
C GLU A 25 -11.24 -0.25 -3.77
N GLY A 26 -10.35 -1.24 -3.63
CA GLY A 26 -9.09 -1.31 -4.36
C GLY A 26 -7.93 -1.90 -3.56
N ILE A 27 -6.82 -1.18 -3.48
CA ILE A 27 -5.62 -1.57 -2.74
C ILE A 27 -5.24 -0.46 -1.77
N ARG A 28 -5.23 -0.80 -0.48
CA ARG A 28 -4.66 0.05 0.57
C ARG A 28 -3.16 -0.17 0.64
N VAL A 29 -2.42 0.92 0.77
CA VAL A 29 -0.97 0.95 0.92
C VAL A 29 -0.60 1.72 2.17
N PHE A 30 0.37 1.21 2.92
CA PHE A 30 0.90 1.87 4.12
C PHE A 30 2.43 1.77 4.18
N ASN A 31 3.13 2.85 4.50
CA ASN A 31 4.58 2.84 4.65
C ASN A 31 4.99 2.47 6.09
N LEU A 32 5.47 1.24 6.26
CA LEU A 32 5.95 0.73 7.54
C LEU A 32 7.29 1.34 7.96
N ASN A 33 8.06 1.93 7.03
CA ASN A 33 9.41 2.44 7.34
C ASN A 33 9.38 3.65 8.28
N ASN A 34 8.39 4.52 8.13
CA ASN A 34 8.22 5.73 8.94
C ASN A 34 6.98 5.66 9.86
N GLY A 35 6.13 4.64 9.72
CA GLY A 35 4.89 4.50 10.47
C GLY A 35 3.85 5.60 10.15
N TYR A 36 3.97 6.19 8.96
CA TYR A 36 3.17 7.27 8.41
C TYR A 36 2.97 7.00 6.90
N GLY A 37 2.19 7.82 6.18
CA GLY A 37 2.02 7.61 4.74
C GLY A 37 1.09 6.44 4.41
N ALA A 38 -0.10 6.76 3.94
CA ALA A 38 -1.12 5.84 3.52
C ALA A 38 -1.72 6.32 2.20
N ALA A 39 -2.00 5.39 1.30
CA ALA A 39 -2.69 5.65 0.05
C ALA A 39 -3.73 4.56 -0.22
N VAL A 40 -4.77 4.90 -0.99
CA VAL A 40 -5.71 3.94 -1.56
C VAL A 40 -5.68 4.11 -3.07
N PHE A 41 -5.41 3.02 -3.78
CA PHE A 41 -5.46 2.95 -5.24
C PHE A 41 -6.65 2.09 -5.66
N LYS A 42 -7.30 2.42 -6.78
CA LYS A 42 -8.22 1.50 -7.47
C LYS A 42 -7.44 0.30 -8.01
N HIS A 43 -8.17 -0.75 -8.40
CA HIS A 43 -7.58 -1.92 -9.06
C HIS A 43 -6.88 -1.59 -10.40
N ASP A 44 -7.27 -0.50 -11.07
CA ASP A 44 -6.61 -0.01 -12.28
C ASP A 44 -5.35 0.84 -12.01
N GLY A 45 -4.98 1.03 -10.73
CA GLY A 45 -3.83 1.83 -10.31
C GLY A 45 -4.13 3.32 -10.13
N THR A 46 -5.37 3.79 -10.36
CA THR A 46 -5.75 5.19 -10.11
C THR A 46 -5.73 5.51 -8.63
N LEU A 47 -5.01 6.54 -8.22
CA LEU A 47 -4.99 7.03 -6.84
C LEU A 47 -6.36 7.62 -6.44
N ILE A 48 -6.91 7.19 -5.30
CA ILE A 48 -8.18 7.69 -4.73
C ILE A 48 -7.89 8.76 -3.68
N GLU A 49 -7.11 8.41 -2.66
CA GLU A 49 -6.77 9.28 -1.55
C GLU A 49 -5.39 8.94 -0.99
N THR A 50 -4.73 9.93 -0.41
CA THR A 50 -3.41 9.75 0.21
C THR A 50 -3.05 10.90 1.15
N ASN A 51 -2.19 10.62 2.13
CA ASN A 51 -1.44 11.64 2.88
C ASN A 51 0.08 11.55 2.62
N MET A 52 0.49 10.74 1.64
CA MET A 52 1.87 10.62 1.16
C MET A 52 2.25 11.83 0.31
N ASP A 53 3.54 12.17 0.30
CA ASP A 53 4.08 13.13 -0.67
C ASP A 53 4.21 12.52 -2.08
N ASP A 54 4.46 13.37 -3.09
CA ASP A 54 4.55 12.95 -4.49
C ASP A 54 5.62 11.87 -4.73
N ILE A 55 6.73 11.89 -3.99
CA ILE A 55 7.82 10.91 -4.12
C ILE A 55 7.36 9.56 -3.57
N GLU A 56 6.74 9.57 -2.41
CA GLU A 56 6.22 8.37 -1.75
C GLU A 56 5.06 7.74 -2.54
N ILE A 57 4.21 8.54 -3.19
CA ILE A 57 3.18 8.05 -4.13
C ILE A 57 3.84 7.31 -5.31
N ILE A 58 4.84 7.91 -5.97
CA ILE A 58 5.51 7.30 -7.13
C ILE A 58 6.19 5.98 -6.74
N ILE A 59 6.84 5.94 -5.59
CA ILE A 59 7.52 4.74 -5.10
C ILE A 59 6.50 3.64 -4.74
N SER A 60 5.44 3.98 -4.02
CA SER A 60 4.41 3.02 -3.62
C SER A 60 3.66 2.45 -4.83
N GLU A 61 3.33 3.28 -5.83
CA GLU A 61 2.70 2.84 -7.08
C GLU A 61 3.61 1.88 -7.87
N LYS A 62 4.92 2.18 -7.93
CA LYS A 62 5.89 1.29 -8.58
C LYS A 62 5.92 -0.09 -7.93
N TYR A 63 5.95 -0.14 -6.59
CA TYR A 63 5.94 -1.41 -5.86
C TYR A 63 4.60 -2.14 -5.99
N LEU A 64 3.47 -1.42 -5.94
CA LEU A 64 2.14 -2.00 -6.16
C LEU A 64 2.09 -2.76 -7.49
N LYS A 65 2.48 -2.13 -8.60
CA LYS A 65 2.50 -2.77 -9.92
C LYS A 65 3.31 -4.06 -9.96
N SER A 66 4.42 -4.12 -9.22
CA SER A 66 5.23 -5.34 -9.12
C SER A 66 4.63 -6.43 -8.23
N CYS A 67 3.79 -6.04 -7.26
CA CYS A 67 3.20 -6.92 -6.26
C CYS A 67 1.85 -7.51 -6.66
N LEU A 68 1.11 -6.88 -7.59
CA LEU A 68 -0.25 -7.29 -7.96
C LEU A 68 -0.39 -8.80 -8.25
N LYS A 69 0.60 -9.41 -8.92
CA LYS A 69 0.65 -10.84 -9.23
C LYS A 69 0.71 -11.79 -8.02
N TYR A 70 1.02 -11.29 -6.83
CA TYR A 70 1.07 -12.06 -5.59
C TYR A 70 -0.16 -11.84 -4.70
N MET A 71 -1.05 -10.93 -5.10
CA MET A 71 -2.23 -10.57 -4.33
C MET A 71 -3.50 -11.25 -4.87
N GLU A 72 -3.43 -12.00 -5.98
CA GLU A 72 -4.55 -12.78 -6.53
C GLU A 72 -4.86 -13.99 -5.63
N ASP A 73 -6.15 -14.40 -5.58
CA ASP A 73 -6.61 -15.55 -4.79
C ASP A 73 -6.00 -16.88 -5.28
#